data_AF-A0AAX1LKC9-F1
#
_entry.id   AF-A0AAX1LKC9-F1
#
_cell.length_a   1.000
_cell.length_b   1.000
_cell.length_c   1.000
_cell.angle_alpha   90.00
_cell.angle_beta   90.00
_cell.angle_gamma   90.00
#
_symmetry.space_group_name_H-M   'P 1'
#
loop_
_entity.id
_entity.type
_entity.pdbx_description
1 polymer ?
#
loop_
_entity_poly.entity_id
_entity_poly.type
_entity_poly.pdbx_seq_one_letter_code
_entity_poly.pdbx_strand_id
1 'polypeptide(L)'
;MASRSARSRCVSGKSVVYLWAGESLGQTSEQGETMSKTVASWFADKAANQELANGNIDFRRFDKYRIKLEAFLEEKLNRLQEGKLTPGSEVIEVKHASSRVIFELRWHFEAAAQHKGKTQIRHYEAEPVEVRNSVFGLVMHVKDITGTDTEITEKQNRQIEIAEILYDECSKNDWRLS
;
A
#
# COMPACT_ATOMS: atom_id res chain seq x y z
N MET A 1 -3.34 -27.10 1.49
CA MET A 1 -3.69 -26.07 0.48
C MET A 1 -2.75 -24.90 0.68
N ALA A 2 -2.01 -24.48 -0.35
CA ALA A 2 -1.17 -23.29 -0.24
C ALA A 2 -2.06 -22.07 0.08
N SER A 3 -1.64 -21.22 1.03
CA SER A 3 -2.32 -19.96 1.32
C SER A 3 -2.53 -19.18 0.03
N ARG A 4 -3.71 -18.61 -0.20
CA ARG A 4 -3.98 -17.80 -1.40
C ARG A 4 -3.06 -16.58 -1.48
N SER A 5 -2.47 -16.12 -0.37
CA SER A 5 -1.35 -15.17 -0.36
C SER A 5 -0.16 -15.60 -1.22
N ALA A 6 0.13 -16.91 -1.30
CA ALA A 6 1.21 -17.44 -2.12
C ALA A 6 0.93 -17.36 -3.63
N ARG A 7 -0.29 -16.95 -4.01
CA ARG A 7 -0.71 -16.75 -5.40
C ARG A 7 -0.60 -15.31 -5.86
N SER A 8 -0.36 -14.36 -4.96
CA SER A 8 -0.11 -12.97 -5.33
C SER A 8 1.11 -12.90 -6.25
N ARG A 9 1.01 -12.08 -7.30
CA ARG A 9 2.11 -11.82 -8.23
C ARG A 9 3.26 -11.12 -7.53
N CYS A 10 2.98 -10.31 -6.50
CA CYS A 10 3.98 -9.62 -5.69
C CYS A 10 4.82 -10.54 -4.79
N VAL A 11 4.52 -11.85 -4.71
CA VAL A 11 5.35 -12.86 -4.02
C VAL A 11 5.96 -13.91 -4.96
N SER A 12 5.78 -13.74 -6.27
CA SER A 12 6.09 -14.78 -7.26
C SER A 12 7.58 -14.94 -7.59
N GLY A 13 8.43 -14.04 -7.10
CA GLY A 13 9.85 -13.94 -7.49
C GLY A 13 10.07 -13.44 -8.91
N LYS A 14 9.02 -12.95 -9.58
CA LYS A 14 9.09 -12.36 -10.93
C LYS A 14 8.67 -10.91 -10.87
N SER A 15 9.30 -10.10 -11.72
CA SER A 15 8.90 -8.70 -11.88
C SER A 15 7.45 -8.59 -12.39
N VAL A 16 6.72 -7.61 -11.86
CA VAL A 16 5.32 -7.34 -12.18
C VAL A 16 5.18 -5.91 -12.70
N VAL A 17 4.21 -5.69 -13.60
CA VAL A 17 3.83 -4.34 -13.98
C VAL A 17 2.91 -3.81 -12.90
N TYR A 18 3.48 -3.07 -11.95
CA TYR A 18 2.72 -2.45 -10.88
C TYR A 18 2.23 -1.08 -11.31
N LEU A 19 0.91 -0.88 -11.34
CA LEU A 19 0.27 0.35 -11.77
C LEU A 19 -0.29 1.07 -10.54
N TRP A 20 0.05 2.35 -10.40
CA TRP A 20 -0.54 3.26 -9.42
C TRP A 20 -1.18 4.42 -10.16
N ALA A 21 -2.50 4.59 -10.00
CA ALA A 21 -3.27 5.60 -10.74
C ALA A 21 -3.05 5.61 -12.27
N GLY A 22 -2.60 4.48 -12.83
CA GLY A 22 -2.41 4.24 -14.26
C GLY A 22 -1.01 4.30 -14.75
N GLU A 23 -0.12 4.78 -13.90
CA GLU A 23 1.27 4.90 -14.20
C GLU A 23 2.01 3.70 -13.62
N SER A 24 2.92 3.14 -14.42
CA SER A 24 3.79 2.09 -13.92
C SER A 24 4.74 2.66 -12.89
N LEU A 25 4.85 2.01 -11.74
CA LEU A 25 5.82 2.41 -10.71
C LEU A 25 7.27 2.42 -11.22
N GLY A 26 7.55 1.64 -12.27
CA GLY A 26 8.87 1.55 -12.91
C GLY A 26 9.08 2.60 -14.00
N GLN A 27 8.07 3.42 -14.30
CA GLN A 27 8.20 4.55 -15.20
C GLN A 27 8.99 5.67 -14.52
N THR A 28 9.86 6.31 -15.28
CA THR A 28 10.60 7.48 -14.85
C THR A 28 9.99 8.72 -15.50
N SER A 29 9.77 9.78 -14.72
CA SER A 29 9.31 11.06 -15.23
C SER A 29 10.39 11.72 -16.11
N GLU A 30 10.01 12.75 -16.86
CA GLU A 30 10.97 13.57 -17.64
C GLU A 30 12.05 14.22 -16.76
N GLN A 31 11.78 14.38 -15.46
CA GLN A 31 12.67 14.96 -14.47
C GLN A 31 13.62 13.92 -13.84
N GLY A 32 13.53 12.65 -14.26
CA GLY A 32 14.43 11.58 -13.80
C GLY A 32 14.00 10.90 -12.50
N GLU A 33 12.82 11.20 -11.95
CA GLU A 33 12.29 10.53 -10.76
C GLU A 33 11.42 9.33 -11.13
N THR A 34 11.60 8.20 -10.43
CA THR A 34 10.73 7.04 -10.62
C THR A 34 9.37 7.29 -10.00
N MET A 35 8.33 6.74 -10.63
CA MET A 35 6.97 6.81 -10.09
C MET A 35 6.87 6.17 -8.70
N SER A 36 7.67 5.13 -8.41
CA SER A 36 7.80 4.57 -7.06
C SER A 36 8.23 5.61 -6.01
N LYS A 37 9.21 6.47 -6.35
CA LYS A 37 9.64 7.56 -5.48
C LYS A 37 8.56 8.63 -5.34
N THR A 38 7.89 9.01 -6.42
CA THR A 38 6.79 9.97 -6.40
C THR A 38 5.65 9.51 -5.48
N VAL A 39 5.22 8.25 -5.61
CA VAL A 39 4.17 7.66 -4.75
C VAL A 39 4.61 7.57 -3.29
N ALA A 40 5.87 7.14 -3.05
CA ALA A 40 6.44 7.06 -1.71
C ALA A 40 6.48 8.44 -1.03
N SER A 41 6.94 9.47 -1.74
CA SER A 41 7.04 10.85 -1.23
C SER A 41 5.65 11.42 -0.92
N TRP A 42 4.71 11.31 -1.87
CA TRP A 42 3.32 11.74 -1.68
C TRP A 42 2.68 11.09 -0.44
N PHE A 43 2.83 9.78 -0.29
CA PHE A 43 2.24 9.07 0.84
C PHE A 43 2.95 9.42 2.15
N ALA A 44 4.28 9.52 2.15
CA ALA A 44 5.06 9.88 3.34
C ALA A 44 4.66 11.26 3.88
N ASP A 45 4.44 12.24 2.99
CA ASP A 45 3.95 13.56 3.36
C ASP A 45 2.56 13.50 3.99
N LYS A 46 1.62 12.77 3.35
CA LYS A 46 0.26 12.58 3.88
C LYS A 46 0.27 11.91 5.26
N ALA A 47 1.06 10.85 5.41
CA ALA A 47 1.18 10.09 6.65
C ALA A 47 1.87 10.90 7.75
N ALA A 48 2.92 11.65 7.45
CA ALA A 48 3.58 12.52 8.41
C ALA A 48 2.63 13.60 8.94
N ASN A 49 1.81 14.20 8.06
CA ASN A 49 0.79 15.16 8.46
C ASN A 49 -0.28 14.53 9.38
N GLN A 50 -0.71 13.31 9.07
CA GLN A 50 -1.64 12.57 9.91
C GLN A 50 -1.05 12.27 11.31
N GLU A 51 0.19 11.80 11.37
CA GLU A 51 0.87 11.51 12.63
C GLU A 51 1.10 12.77 13.47
N LEU A 52 1.39 13.91 12.83
CA LEU A 52 1.51 15.21 13.48
C LEU A 52 0.16 15.67 14.05
N ALA A 53 -0.92 15.57 13.26
CA ALA A 53 -2.27 15.94 13.68
C ALA A 53 -2.76 15.07 14.85
N ASN A 54 -2.37 13.80 14.87
CA ASN A 54 -2.66 12.87 15.97
C ASN A 54 -1.77 13.07 17.21
N GLY A 55 -0.75 13.92 17.13
CA GLY A 55 0.21 14.14 18.21
C GLY A 55 1.21 13.00 18.45
N ASN A 56 1.36 12.08 17.48
CA ASN A 56 2.30 10.96 17.55
C ASN A 56 3.75 11.37 17.26
N ILE A 57 3.92 12.49 16.54
CA ILE A 57 5.18 13.18 16.29
C ILE A 57 5.00 14.68 16.54
N ASP A 58 6.10 15.37 16.85
CA ASP A 58 6.14 16.83 16.95
C ASP A 58 6.73 17.47 15.68
N PHE A 59 6.60 18.79 15.55
CA PHE A 59 7.15 19.55 14.42
C PHE A 59 8.66 19.39 14.23
N ARG A 60 9.43 19.17 15.31
CA ARG A 60 10.90 19.00 15.22
C ARG A 60 11.27 17.63 14.63
N ARG A 61 10.35 16.67 14.71
CA ARG A 61 10.52 15.30 14.22
C ARG A 61 9.85 15.06 12.87
N PHE A 62 9.01 15.98 12.41
CA PHE A 62 8.24 15.88 11.17
C PHE A 62 9.11 15.50 9.96
N ASP A 63 10.11 16.33 9.62
CA ASP A 63 10.94 16.09 8.43
C ASP A 63 11.71 14.78 8.52
N LYS A 64 12.24 14.47 9.71
CA LYS A 64 12.97 13.22 9.93
C LYS A 64 12.07 12.00 9.80
N TYR A 65 10.83 12.08 10.28
CA TYR A 65 9.85 11.01 10.13
C TYR A 65 9.47 10.83 8.66
N ARG A 66 9.13 11.93 7.98
CA ARG A 66 8.74 11.99 6.56
C ARG A 66 9.81 11.39 5.65
N ILE A 67 11.06 11.85 5.74
CA ILE A 67 12.18 11.35 4.91
C ILE A 67 12.43 9.85 5.14
N LYS A 68 12.38 9.40 6.40
CA LYS A 68 12.58 7.97 6.71
C LYS A 68 11.43 7.10 6.20
N LEU A 69 10.21 7.61 6.28
CA LEU A 69 9.02 6.93 5.79
C LEU A 69 9.04 6.83 4.27
N GLU A 70 9.42 7.92 3.59
CA GLU A 70 9.60 7.96 2.13
C GLU A 70 10.59 6.88 1.67
N ALA A 71 11.80 6.85 2.24
CA ALA A 71 12.81 5.85 1.90
C ALA A 71 12.35 4.41 2.18
N PHE A 72 11.64 4.19 3.29
CA PHE A 72 11.06 2.89 3.61
C PHE A 72 10.01 2.46 2.58
N LEU A 73 9.12 3.37 2.17
CA LEU A 73 8.08 3.08 1.20
C LEU A 73 8.65 2.84 -0.19
N GLU A 74 9.64 3.62 -0.61
CA GLU A 74 10.33 3.41 -1.89
C GLU A 74 10.95 2.01 -1.95
N GLU A 75 11.65 1.57 -0.89
CA GLU A 75 12.18 0.21 -0.79
C GLU A 75 11.06 -0.84 -0.91
N LYS A 76 9.95 -0.65 -0.18
CA LYS A 76 8.81 -1.58 -0.20
C LYS A 76 8.14 -1.65 -1.57
N LEU A 77 7.96 -0.51 -2.23
CA LEU A 77 7.38 -0.43 -3.57
C LEU A 77 8.29 -1.11 -4.59
N ASN A 78 9.60 -0.86 -4.55
CA ASN A 78 10.55 -1.54 -5.45
C ASN A 78 10.53 -3.07 -5.24
N ARG A 79 10.55 -3.55 -3.99
CA ARG A 79 10.43 -4.99 -3.69
C ARG A 79 9.13 -5.62 -4.19
N LEU A 80 8.04 -4.87 -4.12
CA LEU A 80 6.73 -5.24 -4.64
C LEU A 80 6.76 -5.45 -6.16
N GLN A 81 7.39 -4.53 -6.90
CA GLN A 81 7.55 -4.65 -8.34
C GLN A 81 8.43 -5.82 -8.75
N GLU A 82 9.38 -6.21 -7.90
CA GLU A 82 10.27 -7.35 -8.13
C GLU A 82 9.64 -8.70 -7.75
N GLY A 83 8.43 -8.72 -7.22
CA GLY A 83 7.78 -9.94 -6.75
C GLY A 83 8.44 -10.55 -5.51
N LYS A 84 9.12 -9.73 -4.69
CA LYS A 84 9.94 -10.14 -3.54
C LYS A 84 9.27 -9.86 -2.18
N LEU A 85 7.94 -9.77 -2.14
CA LEU A 85 7.22 -9.71 -0.86
C LEU A 85 7.09 -11.10 -0.23
N THR A 86 6.89 -11.12 1.09
CA THR A 86 6.74 -12.36 1.85
C THR A 86 5.26 -12.75 1.98
N PRO A 87 4.83 -13.93 1.50
CA PRO A 87 3.43 -14.35 1.61
C PRO A 87 3.04 -14.61 3.07
N GLY A 88 1.81 -14.24 3.44
CA GLY A 88 1.22 -14.49 4.75
C GLY A 88 1.66 -13.54 5.87
N SER A 89 2.85 -12.94 5.77
CA SER A 89 3.33 -11.90 6.69
C SER A 89 3.22 -10.50 6.09
N GLU A 90 3.70 -10.32 4.86
CA GLU A 90 3.60 -9.04 4.14
C GLU A 90 2.39 -9.02 3.20
N VAL A 91 1.95 -10.14 2.64
CA VAL A 91 0.83 -10.21 1.68
C VAL A 91 -0.28 -11.13 2.15
N ILE A 92 -1.50 -10.60 2.28
CA ILE A 92 -2.65 -11.33 2.82
C ILE A 92 -3.85 -11.12 1.91
N GLU A 93 -4.54 -12.19 1.54
CA GLU A 93 -5.78 -12.05 0.78
C GLU A 93 -6.90 -11.47 1.66
N VAL A 94 -7.63 -10.50 1.10
CA VAL A 94 -8.79 -9.89 1.75
C VAL A 94 -9.99 -10.80 1.58
N LYS A 95 -10.43 -11.46 2.66
CA LYS A 95 -11.53 -12.43 2.64
C LYS A 95 -12.92 -11.83 2.37
N HIS A 96 -13.09 -10.54 2.65
CA HIS A 96 -14.36 -9.83 2.44
C HIS A 96 -14.56 -9.39 0.98
N ALA A 97 -13.48 -9.38 0.19
CA ALA A 97 -13.55 -9.12 -1.23
C ALA A 97 -14.34 -10.26 -1.89
N SER A 98 -15.35 -9.90 -2.67
CA SER A 98 -16.31 -10.81 -3.32
C SER A 98 -15.66 -11.81 -4.31
N SER A 99 -16.06 -11.84 -5.59
CA SER A 99 -15.26 -12.53 -6.62
C SER A 99 -13.97 -11.77 -6.99
N ARG A 100 -13.71 -10.64 -6.31
CA ARG A 100 -12.56 -9.75 -6.52
C ARG A 100 -11.28 -10.37 -5.96
N VAL A 101 -10.18 -10.24 -6.67
CA VAL A 101 -8.86 -10.67 -6.21
C VAL A 101 -8.15 -9.46 -5.61
N ILE A 102 -8.33 -9.24 -4.30
CA ILE A 102 -7.71 -8.14 -3.55
C ILE A 102 -6.75 -8.70 -2.48
N PHE A 103 -5.55 -8.13 -2.43
CA PHE A 103 -4.55 -8.41 -1.40
C PHE A 103 -4.31 -7.17 -0.54
N GLU A 104 -4.13 -7.39 0.76
CA GLU A 104 -3.66 -6.43 1.77
C GLU A 104 -2.17 -6.67 2.00
N LEU A 105 -1.38 -5.66 1.70
CA LEU A 105 0.02 -5.58 2.07
C LEU A 105 0.15 -4.95 3.46
N ARG A 106 0.91 -5.61 4.34
CA ARG A 106 1.12 -5.21 5.73
C ARG A 106 2.55 -4.81 5.96
N TRP A 107 2.79 -3.51 6.08
CA TRP A 107 4.11 -2.97 6.37
C TRP A 107 4.17 -2.35 7.76
N HIS A 108 5.32 -2.52 8.41
CA HIS A 108 5.59 -2.01 9.74
C HIS A 108 6.79 -1.08 9.65
N PHE A 109 6.55 0.20 9.92
CA PHE A 109 7.57 1.23 9.90
C PHE A 109 7.92 1.62 11.33
N GLU A 110 9.22 1.58 11.63
CA GLU A 110 9.75 1.93 12.94
C GLU A 110 10.63 3.17 12.81
N ALA A 111 10.06 4.32 13.11
CA ALA A 111 10.86 5.52 13.28
C ALA A 111 11.15 5.74 14.76
N ALA A 112 12.44 5.80 15.12
CA ALA A 112 12.88 6.30 16.43
C ALA A 112 12.37 7.72 16.76
N ALA A 113 11.77 8.40 15.78
CA ALA A 113 11.14 9.71 15.93
C ALA A 113 9.71 9.63 16.52
N GLN A 114 9.07 8.47 16.60
CA GLN A 114 7.73 8.37 17.19
C GLN A 114 7.77 8.34 18.72
N HIS A 115 6.74 8.89 19.35
CA HIS A 115 6.56 8.81 20.81
C HIS A 115 6.03 7.44 21.26
N LYS A 116 5.31 6.71 20.38
CA LYS A 116 4.70 5.41 20.69
C LYS A 116 4.72 4.47 19.48
N GLY A 117 5.28 3.27 19.69
CA GLY A 117 5.01 2.09 18.85
C GLY A 117 5.55 2.15 17.42
N LYS A 118 5.06 1.22 16.60
CA LYS A 118 5.39 1.05 15.18
C LYS A 118 4.22 1.59 14.34
N THR A 119 4.49 2.41 13.33
CA THR A 119 3.47 2.76 12.33
C THR A 119 3.13 1.52 11.52
N GLN A 120 1.84 1.18 11.50
CA GLN A 120 1.32 0.13 10.63
C GLN A 120 0.80 0.77 9.36
N ILE A 121 1.36 0.39 8.22
CA ILE A 121 0.92 0.85 6.89
C ILE A 121 0.19 -0.32 6.24
N ARG A 122 -0.89 0.02 5.57
CA ARG A 122 -1.73 -0.92 4.83
C ARG A 122 -1.87 -0.45 3.41
N HIS A 123 -1.60 -1.35 2.48
CA HIS A 123 -1.75 -1.09 1.07
C HIS A 123 -2.61 -2.20 0.47
N TYR A 124 -3.68 -1.82 -0.23
CA TYR A 124 -4.55 -2.75 -0.94
C TYR A 124 -4.25 -2.70 -2.42
N GLU A 125 -4.14 -3.87 -3.02
CA GLU A 125 -3.87 -4.06 -4.43
C GLU A 125 -4.87 -5.04 -5.06
N ALA A 126 -5.15 -4.84 -6.35
CA ALA A 126 -5.94 -5.75 -7.16
C ALA A 126 -5.05 -6.56 -8.11
N GLU A 127 -5.38 -7.85 -8.22
CA GLU A 127 -4.76 -8.75 -9.19
C GLU A 127 -5.84 -9.43 -10.07
N PRO A 128 -6.53 -8.67 -10.94
CA PRO A 128 -7.53 -9.23 -11.85
C PRO A 128 -6.94 -10.36 -12.68
N VAL A 129 -7.75 -11.39 -12.95
CA VAL A 129 -7.34 -12.58 -13.70
C VAL A 129 -7.26 -12.27 -15.20
N GLU A 130 -8.10 -11.35 -15.66
CA GLU A 130 -8.22 -10.88 -17.03
C GLU A 130 -7.02 -10.06 -17.49
N VAL A 131 -6.36 -9.31 -16.60
CA VAL A 131 -5.14 -8.54 -16.92
C VAL A 131 -3.91 -9.29 -16.42
N ARG A 132 -3.35 -10.13 -17.30
CA ARG A 132 -2.20 -10.97 -16.96
C ARG A 132 -0.95 -10.11 -16.77
N ASN A 133 -0.22 -10.38 -15.68
CA ASN A 133 1.08 -9.77 -15.30
C ASN A 133 1.04 -8.33 -14.75
N SER A 134 -0.15 -7.75 -14.57
CA SER A 134 -0.31 -6.43 -13.93
C SER A 134 -0.85 -6.56 -12.51
N VAL A 135 -0.46 -5.63 -11.65
CA VAL A 135 -1.01 -5.44 -10.31
C VAL A 135 -1.40 -3.98 -10.18
N PHE A 136 -2.54 -3.71 -9.57
CA PHE A 136 -3.10 -2.36 -9.50
C PHE A 136 -3.19 -1.92 -8.05
N GLY A 137 -2.45 -0.86 -7.70
CA GLY A 137 -2.58 -0.23 -6.39
C GLY A 137 -3.92 0.49 -6.26
N LEU A 138 -4.67 0.16 -5.20
CA LEU A 138 -5.99 0.73 -4.94
C LEU A 138 -5.94 1.79 -3.85
N VAL A 139 -5.50 1.39 -2.65
CA VAL A 139 -5.54 2.23 -1.46
C VAL A 139 -4.26 2.03 -0.67
N MET A 140 -3.71 3.11 -0.12
CA MET A 140 -2.65 3.05 0.89
C MET A 140 -3.04 3.97 2.05
N HIS A 141 -2.87 3.50 3.29
CA HIS A 141 -3.18 4.28 4.49
C HIS A 141 -2.33 3.86 5.70
N VAL A 142 -2.21 4.77 6.67
CA VAL A 142 -1.76 4.43 8.03
C VAL A 142 -2.92 3.78 8.76
N LYS A 143 -2.68 2.61 9.35
CA LYS A 143 -3.69 1.91 10.15
C LYS A 143 -3.93 2.68 11.44
N ASP A 144 -5.17 3.14 11.61
CA ASP A 144 -5.62 3.70 12.87
C ASP A 144 -5.86 2.59 13.89
N ILE A 145 -5.11 2.64 14.99
CA ILE A 145 -5.16 1.68 16.11
C ILE A 145 -5.79 2.31 17.37
N THR A 146 -6.45 3.45 17.22
CA THR A 146 -7.14 4.13 18.32
C THR A 146 -8.56 3.61 18.48
N GLY A 147 -8.99 3.48 19.74
CA GLY A 147 -10.32 2.97 20.10
C GLY A 147 -10.30 1.52 20.56
N THR A 148 -11.48 0.95 20.66
CA THR A 148 -11.76 -0.46 20.94
C THR A 148 -11.41 -1.33 19.72
N ASP A 149 -11.25 -2.64 19.93
CA ASP A 149 -11.01 -3.58 18.84
C ASP A 149 -12.11 -3.54 17.75
N THR A 150 -13.35 -3.29 18.15
CA THR A 150 -14.48 -3.11 17.22
C THR A 150 -14.31 -1.86 16.37
N GLU A 151 -14.00 -0.71 16.97
CA GLU A 151 -13.79 0.54 16.24
C GLU A 151 -12.59 0.45 15.29
N ILE A 152 -11.49 -0.16 15.72
CA ILE A 152 -10.31 -0.40 14.89
C ILE A 152 -10.68 -1.29 13.69
N THR A 153 -11.48 -2.32 13.91
CA THR A 153 -11.94 -3.23 12.86
C THR A 153 -12.85 -2.50 11.86
N GLU A 154 -13.79 -1.68 12.33
CA GLU A 154 -14.67 -0.89 11.47
C GLU A 154 -13.90 0.13 10.62
N LYS A 155 -12.93 0.83 11.22
CA LYS A 155 -12.05 1.75 10.48
C LYS A 155 -11.26 1.02 9.38
N GLN A 156 -10.78 -0.19 9.65
CA GLN A 156 -10.10 -1.02 8.66
C GLN A 156 -11.06 -1.46 7.55
N ASN A 157 -12.27 -1.91 7.90
CA ASN A 157 -13.28 -2.35 6.95
C ASN A 157 -13.67 -1.23 5.97
N ARG A 158 -13.77 0.02 6.43
CA ARG A 158 -14.02 1.16 5.52
C ARG A 158 -12.92 1.33 4.46
N GLN A 159 -11.66 1.04 4.79
CA GLN A 159 -10.58 1.10 3.81
C GLN A 159 -10.66 -0.04 2.79
N ILE A 160 -11.11 -1.22 3.23
CA ILE A 160 -11.41 -2.36 2.35
C ILE A 160 -12.57 -2.00 1.40
N GLU A 161 -13.65 -1.41 1.92
CA GLU A 161 -14.79 -0.97 1.10
C GLU A 161 -14.38 0.04 0.02
N ILE A 162 -13.50 1.01 0.36
CA ILE A 162 -12.94 1.95 -0.62
C ILE A 162 -12.13 1.19 -1.70
N ALA A 163 -11.31 0.21 -1.29
CA ALA A 163 -10.55 -0.60 -2.24
C ALA A 163 -11.48 -1.41 -3.16
N GLU A 164 -12.59 -1.95 -2.66
CA GLU A 164 -13.58 -2.65 -3.48
C GLU A 164 -14.30 -1.73 -4.48
N ILE A 165 -14.63 -0.50 -4.07
CA ILE A 165 -15.21 0.51 -4.97
C ILE A 165 -14.23 0.82 -6.10
N LEU A 166 -12.96 1.10 -5.76
CA LEU A 166 -11.92 1.39 -6.76
C LEU A 166 -11.66 0.19 -7.68
N TYR A 167 -11.71 -1.04 -7.16
CA TYR A 167 -11.63 -2.25 -7.97
C TYR A 167 -12.74 -2.26 -9.03
N ASP A 168 -13.99 -2.02 -8.62
CA ASP A 168 -15.14 -2.04 -9.53
C ASP A 168 -15.07 -0.93 -10.58
N GLU A 169 -14.60 0.26 -10.20
CA GLU A 169 -14.38 1.38 -11.11
C GLU A 169 -13.28 1.04 -12.13
N CYS A 170 -12.15 0.49 -11.68
CA CYS A 170 -11.07 0.04 -12.57
C CYS A 170 -11.57 -1.05 -13.53
N SER A 171 -12.31 -2.03 -13.01
CA SER A 171 -12.85 -3.13 -13.82
C SER A 171 -13.82 -2.64 -14.91
N LYS A 172 -14.69 -1.67 -14.59
CA LYS A 172 -15.60 -1.04 -15.57
C LYS A 172 -14.87 -0.28 -16.70
N ASN A 173 -13.67 0.22 -16.41
CA ASN A 173 -12.84 0.95 -17.36
C ASN A 173 -11.79 0.05 -18.05
N ASP A 174 -12.02 -1.27 -18.09
CA ASP A 174 -11.07 -2.25 -18.64
C ASP A 174 -9.66 -2.15 -18.02
N TRP A 175 -9.60 -1.79 -16.74
CA TRP A 175 -8.37 -1.54 -15.99
C TRP A 175 -7.47 -0.46 -16.61
N ARG A 176 -8.05 0.39 -17.48
CA ARG A 176 -7.42 1.60 -17.99
C ARG A 176 -7.61 2.68 -16.93
N LEU A 177 -6.56 2.92 -16.19
CA LEU A 177 -6.48 4.07 -15.32
C LEU A 177 -6.25 5.29 -16.22
N SER A 178 -7.08 6.31 -16.01
CA SER A 178 -7.26 7.50 -16.86
C SER A 178 -6.05 8.41 -16.94
#